data_AF-X0VYD5-F1
#
_entry.id   AF-X0VYD5-F1
#
_cell.length_a   1.000
_cell.length_b   1.000
_cell.length_c   1.000
_cell.angle_alpha   90.00
_cell.angle_beta   90.00
_cell.angle_gamma   90.00
#
_symmetry.space_group_name_H-M   'P 1'
#
loop_
_entity.id
_entity.type
_entity.pdbx_description
1 polymer ?
#
loop_
_entity_poly.entity_id
_entity_poly.type
_entity_poly.pdbx_seq_one_letter_code
_entity_poly.pdbx_strand_id
1 'polypeptide(L)'
;MLTSTSTLRVLEPAPNILAFYDGRVANTRLYSDESNWLDNGAYLLGVASYVVCDGNEALVFDTHISIAHAKAIRQALENRGITSIRVVLSHYHQDHVAGNEAFKDCEIIASRKTEQALLENQQDFATGAP
;
A
#
# COMPACT_ATOMS: atom_id res chain seq x y z
N MET A 1 -11.33 -13.95 -1.92
CA MET A 1 -12.28 -12.85 -2.24
C MET A 1 -11.48 -11.69 -2.83
N LEU A 2 -12.11 -10.69 -3.45
CA LEU A 2 -11.38 -9.48 -3.87
C LEU A 2 -11.17 -8.57 -2.65
N THR A 3 -9.99 -7.97 -2.51
CA THR A 3 -9.71 -7.00 -1.45
C THR A 3 -10.50 -5.71 -1.69
N SER A 4 -11.30 -5.28 -0.71
CA SER A 4 -12.10 -4.05 -0.83
C SER A 4 -11.25 -2.79 -0.58
N THR A 5 -11.52 -1.72 -1.31
CA THR A 5 -10.99 -0.37 -1.03
C THR A 5 -12.12 0.61 -0.69
N SER A 6 -13.31 0.10 -0.34
CA SER A 6 -14.52 0.92 -0.10
C SER A 6 -14.40 1.88 1.07
N THR A 7 -13.45 1.65 1.97
CA THR A 7 -13.21 2.45 3.18
C THR A 7 -11.92 3.27 3.09
N LEU A 8 -11.19 3.17 1.97
CA LEU A 8 -9.98 3.92 1.70
C LEU A 8 -10.30 5.42 1.64
N ARG A 9 -9.54 6.19 2.41
CA ARG A 9 -9.63 7.65 2.48
C ARG A 9 -8.34 8.27 1.99
N VAL A 10 -8.47 9.30 1.16
CA VAL A 10 -7.35 10.16 0.77
C VAL A 10 -7.40 11.42 1.63
N LEU A 11 -6.32 11.68 2.36
CA LEU A 11 -6.16 12.83 3.26
C LEU A 11 -4.99 13.68 2.79
N GLU A 12 -5.01 14.97 3.13
CA GLU A 12 -3.95 15.93 2.81
C GLU A 12 -3.43 16.56 4.12
N PRO A 13 -2.61 15.84 4.91
CA PRO A 13 -2.23 16.28 6.25
C PRO A 13 -1.29 17.50 6.28
N ALA A 14 -0.60 17.78 5.17
CA ALA A 14 0.30 18.92 5.01
C ALA A 14 0.42 19.29 3.52
N PRO A 15 0.90 20.50 3.18
CA PRO A 15 1.23 20.83 1.80
C PRO A 15 2.12 19.76 1.18
N ASN A 16 1.82 19.37 -0.06
CA ASN A 16 2.57 18.37 -0.82
C ASN A 16 2.58 16.94 -0.23
N ILE A 17 1.76 16.65 0.78
CA ILE A 17 1.67 15.32 1.38
C ILE A 17 0.26 14.77 1.20
N LEU A 18 0.17 13.56 0.65
CA LEU A 18 -1.05 12.76 0.64
C LEU A 18 -0.90 11.58 1.61
N ALA A 19 -1.99 11.22 2.28
CA ALA A 19 -2.08 9.99 3.05
C ALA A 19 -3.26 9.16 2.54
N PHE A 20 -2.99 7.90 2.19
CA PHE A 20 -3.95 6.91 1.77
C PHE A 20 -4.21 5.98 2.93
N TYR A 21 -5.27 6.26 3.69
CA TYR A 21 -5.59 5.59 4.94
C TYR A 21 -6.80 4.69 4.79
N ASP A 22 -6.66 3.40 5.13
CA ASP A 22 -7.77 2.45 5.15
C ASP A 22 -7.87 1.72 6.49
N GLY A 23 -9.04 1.15 6.76
CA GLY A 23 -9.36 0.41 7.96
C GLY A 23 -9.90 1.27 9.10
N ARG A 24 -9.87 0.67 10.30
CA ARG A 24 -10.43 1.15 11.56
C ARG A 24 -11.91 1.52 11.43
N VAL A 25 -12.69 0.60 10.87
CA VAL A 25 -14.15 0.69 10.77
C VAL A 25 -14.77 -0.20 11.83
N ALA A 26 -15.58 0.39 12.72
CA ALA A 26 -16.16 -0.33 13.84
C ALA A 26 -17.01 -1.51 13.37
N ASN A 27 -16.86 -2.65 14.04
CA ASN A 27 -17.66 -3.87 13.83
C ASN A 27 -17.71 -4.35 12.37
N THR A 28 -16.64 -4.14 11.60
CA THR A 28 -16.60 -4.46 10.16
C THR A 28 -15.39 -5.33 9.84
N ARG A 29 -15.63 -6.41 9.08
CA ARG A 29 -14.60 -7.17 8.36
C ARG A 29 -14.81 -6.92 6.86
N LEU A 30 -13.72 -6.70 6.14
CA LEU A 30 -13.75 -6.24 4.74
C LEU A 30 -13.25 -7.30 3.76
N TYR A 31 -12.59 -8.37 4.25
CA TYR A 31 -12.13 -9.46 3.40
C TYR A 31 -12.93 -10.75 3.59
N SER A 32 -13.08 -11.26 4.82
CA SER A 32 -13.88 -12.46 5.10
C SER A 32 -14.38 -12.52 6.56
N ASP A 33 -15.39 -13.35 6.81
CA ASP A 33 -15.86 -13.63 8.17
C ASP A 33 -14.86 -14.46 8.99
N GLU A 34 -14.01 -15.22 8.31
CA GLU A 34 -12.97 -16.06 8.93
C GLU A 34 -11.77 -15.22 9.43
N SER A 35 -11.03 -15.76 10.39
CA SER A 35 -9.80 -15.14 10.88
C SER A 35 -8.73 -15.08 9.79
N ASN A 36 -8.19 -13.90 9.55
CA ASN A 36 -7.23 -13.62 8.48
C ASN A 36 -6.37 -12.40 8.86
N TRP A 37 -5.12 -12.31 8.36
CA TRP A 37 -4.20 -11.22 8.71
C TRP A 37 -4.65 -9.88 8.13
N LEU A 38 -5.34 -9.89 6.99
CA LEU A 38 -5.75 -8.68 6.29
C LEU A 38 -6.83 -7.92 7.08
N ASP A 39 -7.80 -8.61 7.66
CA ASP A 39 -8.80 -8.03 8.55
C ASP A 39 -8.22 -7.77 9.94
N ASN A 40 -7.50 -8.72 10.53
CA ASN A 40 -7.08 -8.62 11.94
C ASN A 40 -5.88 -7.70 12.15
N GLY A 41 -4.93 -7.70 11.20
CA GLY A 41 -3.66 -6.98 11.28
C GLY A 41 -3.67 -5.68 10.50
N ALA A 42 -4.31 -5.63 9.32
CA ALA A 42 -4.37 -4.43 8.50
C ALA A 42 -5.65 -3.61 8.75
N TYR A 43 -6.82 -4.10 8.36
CA TYR A 43 -8.05 -3.30 8.44
C TYR A 43 -8.44 -2.95 9.88
N LEU A 44 -8.35 -3.86 10.85
CA LEU A 44 -8.77 -3.56 12.23
C LEU A 44 -7.91 -2.45 12.87
N LEU A 45 -6.57 -2.52 12.68
CA LEU A 45 -5.65 -1.52 13.22
C LEU A 45 -5.72 -0.20 12.43
N GLY A 46 -5.98 -0.32 11.13
CA GLY A 46 -5.88 0.76 10.16
C GLY A 46 -4.44 0.98 9.73
N VAL A 47 -4.25 1.29 8.46
CA VAL A 47 -2.94 1.38 7.79
C VAL A 47 -2.92 2.59 6.88
N ALA A 48 -1.77 3.24 6.74
CA ALA A 48 -1.60 4.37 5.83
C ALA A 48 -0.33 4.20 4.98
N SER A 49 -0.47 4.43 3.68
CA SER A 49 0.65 4.78 2.79
C SER A 49 0.68 6.28 2.59
N TYR A 50 1.87 6.85 2.41
CA TYR A 50 2.04 8.29 2.21
C TYR A 50 2.61 8.58 0.84
N VAL A 51 2.34 9.78 0.32
CA VAL A 51 2.96 10.26 -0.92
C VAL A 51 3.45 11.67 -0.71
N VAL A 52 4.70 11.94 -1.10
CA VAL A 52 5.23 13.29 -1.24
C VAL A 52 5.13 13.70 -2.70
N CYS A 53 4.51 14.83 -2.99
CA CYS A 53 4.34 15.34 -4.35
C CYS A 53 5.16 16.62 -4.56
N ASP A 54 5.82 16.75 -5.71
CA ASP A 54 6.45 17.99 -6.14
C ASP A 54 6.32 18.15 -7.65
N GLY A 55 5.59 19.18 -8.10
CA GLY A 55 5.23 19.34 -9.51
C GLY A 55 4.49 18.12 -10.08
N ASN A 56 5.07 17.50 -11.10
CA ASN A 56 4.56 16.28 -11.74
C ASN A 56 5.22 14.99 -11.21
N GLU A 57 5.99 15.07 -10.13
CA GLU A 57 6.68 13.96 -9.50
C GLU A 57 6.03 13.55 -8.18
N ALA A 58 6.07 12.25 -7.89
CA ALA A 58 5.62 11.70 -6.62
C ALA A 58 6.58 10.63 -6.08
N LEU A 59 6.82 10.69 -4.77
CA LEU A 59 7.47 9.65 -4.00
C LEU A 59 6.43 8.93 -3.16
N VAL A 60 6.07 7.71 -3.56
CA VAL A 60 5.16 6.84 -2.81
C VAL A 60 5.95 6.13 -1.71
N PHE A 61 5.50 6.26 -0.47
CA PHE A 61 6.07 5.60 0.69
C PHE A 61 5.15 4.45 1.12
N ASP A 62 5.64 3.22 0.90
CA ASP A 62 4.93 1.94 1.00
C ASP A 62 3.75 1.77 0.03
N THR A 63 3.53 0.55 -0.44
CA THR A 63 2.55 0.21 -1.49
C THR A 63 1.26 -0.39 -0.94
N HIS A 64 1.02 -0.26 0.38
CA HIS A 64 -0.22 -0.64 1.05
C HIS A 64 -0.48 -2.16 1.03
N ILE A 65 -1.70 -2.56 1.44
CA ILE A 65 -2.02 -3.93 1.88
C ILE A 65 -2.49 -4.84 0.74
N SER A 66 -2.68 -4.30 -0.46
CA SER A 66 -3.00 -5.08 -1.65
C SER A 66 -2.77 -4.31 -2.94
N ILE A 67 -2.72 -5.04 -4.05
CA ILE A 67 -2.69 -4.48 -5.41
C ILE A 67 -3.88 -3.54 -5.67
N ALA A 68 -5.06 -3.81 -5.10
CA ALA A 68 -6.23 -2.96 -5.27
C ALA A 68 -6.01 -1.56 -4.63
N HIS A 69 -5.44 -1.52 -3.42
CA HIS A 69 -5.09 -0.25 -2.77
C HIS A 69 -4.01 0.50 -3.56
N ALA A 70 -2.96 -0.20 -3.99
CA ALA A 70 -1.88 0.41 -4.76
C ALA A 70 -2.35 0.98 -6.10
N LYS A 71 -3.27 0.30 -6.79
CA LYS A 71 -3.93 0.83 -8.00
C LYS A 71 -4.75 2.08 -7.69
N ALA A 72 -5.46 2.12 -6.56
CA ALA A 72 -6.19 3.30 -6.14
C ALA A 72 -5.25 4.48 -5.83
N ILE A 73 -4.10 4.24 -5.20
CA ILE A 73 -3.04 5.24 -5.01
C ILE A 73 -2.57 5.76 -6.37
N ARG A 74 -2.15 4.87 -7.26
CA ARG A 74 -1.63 5.23 -8.59
C ARG A 74 -2.64 6.05 -9.39
N GLN A 75 -3.89 5.61 -9.44
CA GLN A 75 -4.97 6.34 -10.12
C GLN A 75 -5.19 7.73 -9.54
N ALA A 76 -5.13 7.88 -8.21
CA ALA A 76 -5.27 9.17 -7.55
C ALA A 76 -4.12 10.13 -7.89
N LEU A 77 -2.90 9.62 -8.08
CA LEU A 77 -1.75 10.41 -8.51
C LEU A 77 -1.85 10.82 -9.98
N GLU A 78 -2.18 9.88 -10.86
CA GLU A 78 -2.39 10.13 -12.29
C GLU A 78 -3.49 11.19 -12.51
N ASN A 79 -4.60 11.12 -11.76
CA ASN A 79 -5.67 12.11 -11.80
C ASN A 79 -5.24 13.51 -11.32
N ARG A 80 -4.17 13.60 -10.53
CA ARG A 80 -3.57 14.87 -10.08
C ARG A 80 -2.51 15.39 -11.07
N GLY A 81 -2.29 14.70 -12.19
CA GLY A 81 -1.30 15.09 -13.21
C GLY A 81 0.13 14.65 -12.88
N ILE A 82 0.33 13.74 -11.93
CA ILE A 82 1.63 13.13 -11.68
C ILE A 82 1.98 12.22 -12.87
N THR A 83 3.19 12.37 -13.39
CA THR A 83 3.71 11.58 -14.53
C THR A 83 4.99 10.83 -14.21
N SER A 84 5.64 11.13 -13.07
CA SER A 84 6.87 10.49 -12.61
C SER A 84 6.66 9.97 -11.20
N ILE A 85 6.74 8.65 -11.01
CA ILE A 85 6.52 7.99 -9.72
C ILE A 85 7.76 7.19 -9.35
N ARG A 86 8.21 7.35 -8.11
CA ARG A 86 9.18 6.47 -7.45
C ARG A 86 8.56 5.92 -6.17
N VAL A 87 8.99 4.74 -5.76
CA VAL A 87 8.52 4.07 -4.54
C VAL A 87 9.68 3.94 -3.56
N VAL A 88 9.42 4.19 -2.28
CA VAL A 88 10.31 3.85 -1.17
C VAL A 88 9.59 2.86 -0.27
N LEU A 89 10.24 1.73 0.02
CA LEU A 89 9.72 0.74 0.96
C LEU A 89 10.39 0.93 2.33
N SER A 90 9.58 1.10 3.36
CA SER A 90 10.03 1.23 4.73
C SER A 90 10.64 -0.08 5.26
N HIS A 91 9.98 -1.21 4.99
CA HIS A 91 10.41 -2.56 5.36
C HIS A 91 9.62 -3.62 4.56
N TYR A 92 9.78 -4.90 4.89
CA TYR A 92 9.32 -6.03 4.07
C TYR A 92 7.92 -6.57 4.44
N HIS A 93 7.31 -6.11 5.54
CA HIS A 93 6.04 -6.68 5.98
C HIS A 93 4.94 -6.45 4.95
N GLN A 94 4.05 -7.44 4.84
CA GLN A 94 3.09 -7.55 3.76
C GLN A 94 2.14 -6.35 3.67
N ASP A 95 1.80 -5.73 4.81
CA ASP A 95 0.96 -4.54 4.88
C ASP A 95 1.58 -3.27 4.27
N HIS A 96 2.89 -3.32 3.96
CA HIS A 96 3.65 -2.23 3.34
C HIS A 96 4.06 -2.52 1.89
N VAL A 97 4.05 -3.79 1.46
CA VAL A 97 4.66 -4.21 0.17
C VAL A 97 3.73 -4.99 -0.74
N ALA A 98 2.53 -5.37 -0.28
CA ALA A 98 1.60 -6.20 -1.05
C ALA A 98 1.11 -5.54 -2.35
N GLY A 99 1.28 -4.23 -2.49
CA GLY A 99 0.94 -3.48 -3.69
C GLY A 99 2.07 -3.29 -4.70
N ASN A 100 3.27 -3.80 -4.47
CA ASN A 100 4.46 -3.52 -5.30
C ASN A 100 4.23 -3.77 -6.80
N GLU A 101 3.43 -4.77 -7.16
CA GLU A 101 3.12 -5.09 -8.56
C GLU A 101 2.51 -3.91 -9.32
N ALA A 102 1.72 -3.06 -8.66
CA ALA A 102 1.09 -1.89 -9.29
C ALA A 102 2.10 -0.79 -9.68
N PHE A 103 3.33 -0.89 -9.20
CA PHE A 103 4.44 0.03 -9.46
C PHE A 103 5.66 -0.69 -10.08
N LYS A 104 5.46 -1.85 -10.71
CA LYS A 104 6.55 -2.66 -11.30
C LYS A 104 7.32 -1.95 -12.42
N ASP A 105 6.74 -0.90 -12.99
CA ASP A 105 7.32 -0.01 -14.01
C ASP A 105 7.98 1.25 -13.41
N CYS A 106 7.95 1.40 -12.08
CA CYS A 106 8.60 2.50 -11.35
C CYS A 106 9.93 2.03 -10.73
N GLU A 107 10.80 2.98 -10.40
CA GLU A 107 11.94 2.71 -9.52
C GLU A 107 11.42 2.42 -8.10
N ILE A 108 11.80 1.25 -7.54
CA ILE A 108 11.51 0.87 -6.16
C ILE A 108 12.81 0.90 -5.35
N ILE A 109 12.87 1.80 -4.38
CA ILE A 109 14.01 2.04 -3.51
C ILE A 109 13.74 1.33 -2.17
N ALA A 110 14.69 0.51 -1.73
CA ALA A 110 14.62 -0.17 -0.45
C ALA A 110 16.02 -0.34 0.15
N SER A 111 16.09 -0.61 1.45
CA SER A 111 17.35 -1.01 2.07
C SER A 111 17.77 -2.42 1.60
N ARG A 112 19.06 -2.73 1.59
CA ARG A 112 19.55 -4.09 1.30
C ARG A 112 18.93 -5.16 2.20
N LYS A 113 18.64 -4.83 3.47
CA LYS A 113 17.98 -5.75 4.41
C LYS A 113 16.53 -6.00 4.02
N THR A 114 15.83 -4.96 3.55
CA THR A 114 14.45 -5.09 3.05
C THR A 114 14.43 -5.97 1.81
N GLU A 115 15.33 -5.74 0.86
CA GLU A 115 15.46 -6.57 -0.35
C GLU A 115 15.73 -8.04 0.00
N GLN A 116 16.70 -8.30 0.88
CA GLN A 116 17.02 -9.65 1.33
C GLN A 116 15.80 -10.33 1.97
N ALA A 117 15.09 -9.65 2.87
CA ALA A 117 13.90 -10.20 3.52
C ALA A 117 12.77 -10.47 2.52
N LEU A 118 12.58 -9.63 1.50
CA LEU A 118 11.60 -9.87 0.43
C LEU A 118 11.94 -11.12 -0.38
N LEU A 119 13.21 -11.35 -0.68
CA LEU A 119 13.67 -12.56 -1.38
C LEU A 119 13.47 -13.81 -0.52
N GLU A 120 13.82 -13.74 0.77
CA GLU A 120 13.67 -14.85 1.72
C GLU A 120 12.19 -15.24 1.94
N ASN A 121 11.28 -14.27 1.89
CA ASN A 121 9.83 -14.48 2.12
C ASN A 121 9.01 -14.58 0.82
N GLN A 122 9.65 -14.61 -0.36
CA GLN A 122 8.95 -14.56 -1.65
C GLN A 122 7.89 -15.67 -1.81
N GLN A 123 8.23 -16.90 -1.40
CA GLN A 123 7.33 -18.04 -1.51
C GLN A 123 6.11 -17.89 -0.57
N ASP A 124 6.33 -17.36 0.63
CA ASP A 124 5.28 -17.13 1.61
C ASP A 124 4.32 -16.05 1.12
N PHE A 125 4.83 -14.98 0.50
CA PHE A 125 3.97 -13.98 -0.13
C PHE A 125 3.21 -14.50 -1.35
N ALA A 126 3.80 -15.40 -2.14
CA ALA A 126 3.18 -15.94 -3.34
C ALA A 126 2.06 -16.96 -3.04
N THR A 127 2.17 -17.68 -1.91
CA THR A 127 1.24 -18.76 -1.55
C THR A 127 0.36 -18.44 -0.34
N GLY A 128 0.71 -17.40 0.42
CA GLY A 128 -0.02 -16.95 1.59
C GLY A 128 -1.42 -16.48 1.24
N ALA A 129 -2.43 -17.14 1.80
CA ALA A 129 -3.77 -16.59 1.85
C ALA A 129 -3.81 -15.47 2.92
N PRO A 130 -4.66 -14.45 2.73
CA PRO A 130 -5.06 -13.56 3.82
C PRO A 130 -5.50 -14.35 5.06
#